data_AF-A0A2G9TPH1-F1
#
_entry.id   AF-A0A2G9TPH1-F1
#
_cell.length_a   1.000
_cell.length_b   1.000
_cell.length_c   1.000
_cell.angle_alpha   90.00
_cell.angle_beta   90.00
_cell.angle_gamma   90.00
#
_symmetry.space_group_name_H-M   'P 1'
#
loop_
_entity.id
_entity.type
_entity.pdbx_description
1 polymer ?
#
loop_
_entity_poly.entity_id
_entity_poly.type
_entity_poly.pdbx_seq_one_letter_code
_entity_poly.pdbx_strand_id
1 'polypeptide(L)'
;EIFADSSFVFTNSNPYLDYPRPMLHKTVPIGGVAVNIDPKKNVLSKIPVFADQIRNAQMLAKHGGGIVLSKTALEHPEEVKNVLEKILHDPSFAENAKRLSEMLLNQPVSAKQLLIKHCEFAARFGRLPNLDPYGRHLSFIEYYLIDIFLVVLGVIIFVAFVVYKIVR
;
A
#
# COMPACT_ATOMS: atom_id res chain seq x y z
N GLU A 1 -5.26 -0.74 29.45
CA GLU A 1 -4.21 -1.22 30.38
C GLU A 1 -2.84 -1.32 29.73
N ILE A 2 -2.64 -2.11 28.66
CA ILE A 2 -1.30 -2.32 28.04
C ILE A 2 -0.60 -1.01 27.60
N PHE A 3 -1.36 -0.05 27.08
CA PHE A 3 -0.83 1.28 26.71
C PHE A 3 -0.44 2.15 27.91
N ALA A 4 -1.00 1.92 29.09
CA ALA A 4 -0.68 2.67 30.30
C ALA A 4 0.60 2.12 30.95
N ASP A 5 0.75 0.80 31.00
CA ASP A 5 1.88 0.11 31.66
C ASP A 5 3.14 -0.03 30.80
N SER A 6 3.07 0.28 29.50
CA SER A 6 4.23 0.22 28.60
C SER A 6 5.16 1.43 28.78
N SER A 7 6.48 1.18 28.88
CA SER A 7 7.52 2.21 28.96
C SER A 7 7.67 3.00 27.67
N PHE A 8 7.55 2.32 26.52
CA PHE A 8 7.53 2.92 25.18
C PHE A 8 6.44 2.29 24.34
N VAL A 9 5.80 3.11 23.50
CA VAL A 9 4.79 2.68 22.54
C VAL A 9 5.26 3.02 21.15
N PHE A 10 5.68 2.01 20.40
CA PHE A 10 6.02 2.17 19.00
C PHE A 10 4.75 2.21 18.15
N THR A 11 4.62 3.25 17.33
CA THR A 11 3.47 3.40 16.43
C THR A 11 3.93 3.48 14.98
N ASN A 12 3.24 2.74 14.11
CA ASN A 12 3.46 2.84 12.68
C ASN A 12 2.76 4.09 12.12
N SER A 13 3.33 5.25 12.45
CA SER A 13 2.89 6.57 11.99
C SER A 13 4.10 7.40 11.60
N ASN A 14 3.94 8.30 10.64
CA ASN A 14 4.96 9.25 10.21
C ASN A 14 4.45 10.67 10.47
N PRO A 15 5.02 11.41 11.43
CA PRO A 15 4.53 12.73 11.83
C PRO A 15 4.62 13.80 10.73
N TYR A 16 5.36 13.54 9.65
CA TYR A 16 5.43 14.40 8.48
C TYR A 16 4.36 14.12 7.41
N LEU A 17 3.69 12.96 7.49
CA LEU A 17 2.63 12.54 6.57
C LEU A 17 1.25 12.48 7.24
N ASP A 18 1.22 12.21 8.54
CA ASP A 18 -0.01 12.05 9.31
C ASP A 18 -0.54 13.39 9.84
N TYR A 19 -1.86 13.46 10.05
CA TYR A 19 -2.47 14.62 10.67
C TYR A 19 -1.90 14.86 12.08
N PRO A 20 -1.67 16.13 12.46
CA PRO A 20 -1.20 16.46 13.79
C PRO A 20 -2.23 15.99 14.82
N ARG A 21 -1.76 15.17 15.77
CA ARG A 21 -2.57 14.61 16.85
C ARG A 21 -1.77 14.66 18.15
N PRO A 22 -2.43 14.89 19.30
CA PRO A 22 -1.77 14.81 20.60
C PRO A 22 -1.22 13.39 20.80
N MET A 23 0.09 13.29 21.05
CA MET A 23 0.80 12.04 21.32
C MET A 23 1.37 12.07 22.73
N LEU A 24 1.44 10.91 23.38
CA LEU A 24 2.13 10.76 24.66
C LEU A 24 3.64 10.86 24.41
N HIS A 25 4.40 11.38 25.37
CA HIS A 25 5.86 11.49 25.28
C HIS A 25 6.57 10.13 25.13
N LYS A 26 5.91 9.04 25.52
CA LYS A 26 6.39 7.65 25.35
C LYS A 26 6.04 7.04 23.99
N THR A 27 5.35 7.75 23.11
CA THR A 27 4.99 7.27 21.79
C THR A 27 6.10 7.58 20.79
N VAL A 28 6.73 6.55 20.25
CA VAL A 28 7.77 6.67 19.23
C VAL A 28 7.16 6.33 17.87
N PRO A 29 6.98 7.30 16.96
CA PRO A 29 6.55 7.02 15.60
C PRO A 29 7.71 6.39 14.84
N ILE A 30 7.61 5.09 14.56
CA ILE A 30 8.63 4.36 13.79
C ILE A 30 8.35 4.40 12.29
N GLY A 31 7.09 4.62 11.89
CA GLY A 31 6.66 4.66 10.50
C GLY A 31 7.09 3.43 9.67
N GLY A 32 6.65 3.33 8.42
CA GLY A 32 7.28 2.42 7.44
C GLY A 32 7.20 0.91 7.71
N VAL A 33 6.55 0.45 8.79
CA VAL A 33 6.37 -0.98 9.06
C VAL A 33 5.11 -1.41 8.32
N ALA A 34 5.25 -2.01 7.15
CA ALA A 34 4.10 -2.65 6.54
C ALA A 34 4.32 -4.11 6.30
N VAL A 35 3.19 -4.77 6.23
CA VAL A 35 3.12 -6.19 6.42
C VAL A 35 2.48 -6.81 5.20
N ASN A 36 3.22 -7.68 4.52
CA ASN A 36 2.68 -8.42 3.39
C ASN A 36 1.59 -9.40 3.88
N ILE A 37 0.36 -9.24 3.38
CA ILE A 37 -0.80 -10.05 3.78
C ILE A 37 -0.97 -11.18 2.78
N ASP A 38 -0.70 -12.40 3.22
CA ASP A 38 -1.07 -13.60 2.47
C ASP A 38 -2.44 -14.13 2.96
N PRO A 39 -3.53 -14.00 2.19
CA PRO A 39 -4.89 -14.23 2.66
C PRO A 39 -5.20 -15.69 3.05
N LYS A 40 -4.33 -16.65 2.70
CA LYS A 40 -4.58 -18.08 2.94
C LYS A 40 -3.96 -18.66 4.21
N LYS A 41 -3.06 -17.96 4.91
CA LYS A 41 -2.24 -18.57 5.98
C LYS A 41 -2.44 -18.04 7.39
N ASN A 42 -2.98 -16.83 7.61
CA ASN A 42 -2.77 -16.17 8.92
C ASN A 42 -4.05 -15.83 9.70
N VAL A 43 -4.10 -16.29 10.95
CA VAL A 43 -5.10 -15.95 11.97
C VAL A 43 -5.01 -14.45 12.36
N LEU A 44 -3.82 -13.84 12.18
CA LEU A 44 -3.55 -12.40 12.31
C LEU A 44 -4.01 -11.55 11.09
N SER A 45 -4.72 -12.15 10.13
CA SER A 45 -5.46 -11.41 9.08
C SER A 45 -6.48 -10.42 9.66
N LYS A 46 -6.89 -10.62 10.92
CA LYS A 46 -7.82 -9.76 11.67
C LYS A 46 -7.21 -8.42 12.14
N ILE A 47 -5.89 -8.24 12.07
CA ILE A 47 -5.24 -6.95 12.37
C ILE A 47 -5.17 -6.12 11.08
N PRO A 48 -5.94 -5.02 10.98
CA PRO A 48 -6.05 -4.23 9.77
C PRO A 48 -4.77 -3.42 9.52
N VAL A 49 -3.90 -3.94 8.65
CA VAL A 49 -2.80 -3.19 8.04
C VAL A 49 -3.23 -2.94 6.59
N PHE A 50 -3.97 -1.86 6.33
CA PHE A 50 -4.68 -1.68 5.07
C PHE A 50 -3.87 -0.93 3.99
N ALA A 51 -4.09 -1.37 2.74
CA ALA A 51 -3.85 -0.69 1.46
C ALA A 51 -2.50 0.04 1.31
N ASP A 52 -2.46 1.32 1.64
CA ASP A 52 -1.34 2.20 1.33
C ASP A 52 -0.10 1.90 2.16
N GLN A 53 -0.26 1.33 3.35
CA GLN A 53 0.89 1.03 4.20
C GLN A 53 1.85 0.06 3.51
N ILE A 54 1.35 -1.00 2.86
CA ILE A 54 2.19 -2.00 2.16
C ILE A 54 3.00 -1.33 1.07
N ARG A 55 2.33 -0.53 0.23
CA ARG A 55 2.98 0.19 -0.87
C ARG A 55 3.98 1.24 -0.36
N ASN A 56 3.62 1.96 0.71
CA ASN A 56 4.48 3.00 1.30
C ASN A 56 5.72 2.40 1.98
N ALA A 57 5.61 1.27 2.66
CA ALA A 57 6.77 0.59 3.23
C ALA A 57 7.69 0.01 2.15
N GLN A 58 7.11 -0.56 1.08
CA GLN A 58 7.90 -1.00 -0.07
C GLN A 58 8.63 0.18 -0.74
N MET A 59 7.97 1.34 -0.85
CA MET A 59 8.60 2.57 -1.33
C MET A 59 9.74 3.03 -0.41
N LEU A 60 9.52 3.04 0.90
CA LEU A 60 10.54 3.43 1.88
C LEU A 60 11.74 2.48 1.86
N ALA A 61 11.49 1.17 1.76
CA ALA A 61 12.52 0.16 1.61
C ALA A 61 13.28 0.29 0.29
N LYS A 62 12.60 0.63 -0.81
CA LYS A 62 13.23 0.95 -2.10
C LYS A 62 14.17 2.16 -2.00
N HIS A 63 13.84 3.13 -1.17
CA HIS A 63 14.70 4.27 -0.87
C HIS A 63 15.73 4.00 0.24
N GLY A 64 15.87 2.76 0.71
CA GLY A 64 16.84 2.37 1.74
C GLY A 64 16.56 2.94 3.13
N GLY A 65 15.34 3.46 3.36
CA GLY A 65 14.93 4.07 4.62
C GLY A 65 14.20 3.11 5.57
N GLY A 66 14.07 1.82 5.22
CA GLY A 66 13.39 0.83 6.06
C GLY A 66 13.46 -0.60 5.53
N ILE A 67 12.98 -1.54 6.33
CA ILE A 67 12.89 -2.97 6.00
C ILE A 67 11.42 -3.40 6.09
N VAL A 68 10.93 -4.11 5.07
CA VAL A 68 9.57 -4.66 5.06
C VAL A 68 9.57 -6.01 5.76
N LEU A 69 8.75 -6.15 6.80
CA LEU A 69 8.57 -7.40 7.54
C LEU A 69 7.30 -8.12 7.09
N SER A 70 7.34 -9.45 7.03
CA SER A 70 6.15 -10.26 6.78
C SER A 70 5.32 -10.43 8.05
N LYS A 71 4.04 -10.77 7.89
CA LYS A 71 3.09 -10.91 9.03
C LYS A 71 3.48 -12.06 9.95
N THR A 72 4.05 -13.12 9.38
CA THR A 72 4.57 -14.29 10.10
C THR A 72 5.87 -13.97 10.84
N ALA A 73 6.70 -13.06 10.32
CA ALA A 73 7.93 -12.63 11.00
C ALA A 73 7.63 -11.89 12.31
N LEU A 74 6.47 -11.23 12.41
CA LEU A 74 6.03 -10.56 13.66
C LEU A 74 5.71 -11.54 14.80
N GLU A 75 5.41 -12.80 14.49
CA GLU A 75 5.16 -13.83 15.50
C GLU A 75 6.46 -14.29 16.18
N HIS A 76 7.62 -13.96 15.60
CA HIS A 76 8.94 -14.38 16.04
C HIS A 76 9.72 -13.19 16.62
N PRO A 77 9.79 -13.03 17.96
CA PRO A 77 10.43 -11.88 18.59
C PRO A 77 11.89 -11.67 18.18
N GLU A 78 12.63 -12.75 17.93
CA GLU A 78 14.03 -12.70 17.51
C GLU A 78 14.20 -12.08 16.11
N GLU A 79 13.28 -12.34 15.17
CA GLU A 79 13.32 -11.72 13.84
C GLU A 79 13.07 -10.21 13.92
N VAL A 80 12.10 -9.80 14.73
CA VAL A 80 11.79 -8.39 14.96
C VAL A 80 12.98 -7.68 15.63
N LYS A 81 13.57 -8.31 16.66
CA LYS A 81 14.75 -7.79 17.34
C LYS A 81 15.92 -7.60 16.39
N ASN A 82 16.24 -8.60 15.57
CA ASN A 82 17.34 -8.52 14.60
C ASN A 82 17.14 -7.38 13.59
N VAL A 83 15.90 -7.18 13.11
CA VAL A 83 15.60 -6.07 12.19
C VAL A 83 15.72 -4.71 12.88
N LEU A 84 15.25 -4.58 14.12
CA LEU A 84 15.43 -3.36 14.89
C LEU A 84 16.90 -3.07 15.17
N GLU A 85 17.67 -4.07 15.59
CA GLU A 85 19.12 -3.93 15.81
C GLU A 85 19.82 -3.47 14.53
N LYS A 86 19.44 -4.04 13.37
CA LYS A 86 19.97 -3.63 12.08
C LYS A 86 19.65 -2.17 11.76
N ILE A 87 18.39 -1.75 11.90
CA ILE A 87 17.98 -0.36 11.61
C ILE A 87 18.64 0.64 12.55
N LEU A 88 18.84 0.26 13.82
CA LEU A 88 19.42 1.14 14.85
C LEU A 88 20.93 1.28 14.75
N HIS A 89 21.64 0.22 14.32
CA HIS A 89 23.11 0.23 14.29
C HIS A 89 23.71 0.51 12.91
N ASP A 90 22.95 0.31 11.83
CA ASP A 90 23.41 0.62 10.48
C ASP A 90 23.11 2.09 10.13
N PRO A 91 24.14 2.95 10.00
CA PRO A 91 23.96 4.37 9.74
C PRO A 91 23.35 4.66 8.36
N SER A 92 23.39 3.71 7.43
CA SER A 92 22.85 3.90 6.07
C SER A 92 21.36 4.20 6.07
N PHE A 93 20.59 3.64 7.01
CA PHE A 93 19.16 3.93 7.14
C PHE A 93 18.92 5.40 7.51
N ALA A 94 19.70 5.94 8.45
CA ALA A 94 19.61 7.33 8.87
C ALA A 94 20.06 8.30 7.76
N GLU A 95 21.13 7.97 7.05
CA GLU A 95 21.63 8.75 5.91
C GLU A 95 20.61 8.78 4.77
N ASN A 96 20.05 7.62 4.40
CA ASN A 96 19.02 7.52 3.36
C ASN A 96 17.74 8.26 3.75
N ALA A 97 17.31 8.18 5.02
CA ALA A 97 16.17 8.92 5.52
C ALA A 97 16.41 10.45 5.46
N LYS A 98 17.60 10.91 5.84
CA LYS A 98 18.00 12.32 5.75
C LYS A 98 18.01 12.79 4.29
N ARG A 99 18.64 12.02 3.39
CA ARG A 99 18.68 12.29 1.96
C ARG A 99 17.28 12.38 1.36
N LEU A 100 16.39 11.44 1.68
CA LEU A 100 15.01 11.45 1.22
C LEU A 100 14.27 12.69 1.72
N SER A 101 14.45 13.06 2.99
CA SER A 101 13.88 14.29 3.55
C SER A 101 14.37 15.54 2.80
N GLU A 102 15.68 15.65 2.55
CA GLU A 102 16.26 16.74 1.77
C GLU A 102 15.68 16.81 0.36
N MET A 103 15.48 15.67 -0.31
CA MET A 103 14.84 15.61 -1.63
C MET A 103 13.36 16.06 -1.59
N LEU A 104 12.62 15.71 -0.54
CA LEU A 104 11.22 16.11 -0.38
C LEU A 104 11.08 17.61 -0.08
N LEU A 105 11.98 18.19 0.70
CA LEU A 105 11.99 19.61 1.03
C LEU A 105 12.45 20.47 -0.16
N ASN A 106 13.38 19.97 -0.97
CA ASN A 106 13.94 20.67 -2.12
C ASN A 106 13.33 20.22 -3.45
N GLN A 107 12.07 19.77 -3.46
CA GLN A 107 11.39 19.45 -4.71
C GLN A 107 11.35 20.68 -5.64
N PRO A 108 11.55 20.51 -6.97
CA PRO A 108 11.57 21.62 -7.92
C PRO A 108 10.32 22.51 -7.91
N VAL A 109 9.19 21.94 -7.50
CA VAL A 109 7.93 22.66 -7.31
C VAL A 109 7.48 22.46 -5.88
N SER A 110 7.30 23.55 -5.14
CA SER A 110 6.81 23.48 -3.76
C SER A 110 5.39 22.90 -3.70
N ALA A 111 5.09 22.15 -2.64
CA ALA A 111 3.76 21.57 -2.42
C ALA A 111 2.64 22.64 -2.48
N LYS A 112 2.89 23.84 -1.94
CA LYS A 112 1.97 24.97 -2.01
C LYS A 112 1.68 25.39 -3.45
N GLN A 113 2.71 25.59 -4.27
CA GLN A 113 2.53 26.00 -5.66
C GLN A 113 1.85 24.90 -6.48
N LEU A 114 2.21 23.64 -6.23
CA LEU A 114 1.57 22.50 -6.89
C LEU A 114 0.07 22.47 -6.60
N LEU A 115 -0.32 22.64 -5.33
CA LEU A 115 -1.72 22.72 -4.91
C LEU A 115 -2.45 23.87 -5.61
N ILE A 116 -1.90 25.09 -5.57
CA ILE A 116 -2.50 26.27 -6.21
C ILE A 116 -2.73 26.01 -7.70
N LYS A 117 -1.72 25.49 -8.41
CA LYS A 117 -1.83 25.19 -9.84
C LYS A 117 -2.93 24.16 -10.15
N HIS A 118 -3.05 23.11 -9.34
CA HIS A 118 -4.11 22.12 -9.52
C HIS A 118 -5.50 22.69 -9.20
N CYS A 119 -5.62 23.53 -8.17
CA CYS A 119 -6.86 24.23 -7.85
C CYS A 119 -7.27 25.20 -8.95
N GLU A 120 -6.36 26.01 -9.48
CA GLU A 120 -6.62 26.92 -10.60
C GLU A 120 -7.02 26.16 -11.87
N PHE A 121 -6.34 25.05 -12.17
CA PHE A 121 -6.67 24.18 -13.29
C PHE A 121 -8.09 23.60 -13.13
N ALA A 122 -8.41 23.07 -11.94
CA ALA A 122 -9.74 22.55 -11.65
C ALA A 122 -10.82 23.64 -11.69
N ALA A 123 -10.54 24.85 -11.19
CA ALA A 123 -11.47 25.98 -11.25
C ALA A 123 -11.72 26.46 -12.69
N ARG A 124 -10.69 26.41 -13.55
CA ARG A 124 -10.77 26.84 -14.95
C ARG A 124 -11.49 25.83 -15.86
N PHE A 125 -11.25 24.54 -15.66
CA PHE A 125 -11.73 23.49 -16.58
C PHE A 125 -12.83 22.59 -15.98
N GLY A 126 -13.03 22.64 -14.67
CA GLY A 126 -14.08 21.89 -13.99
C GLY A 126 -13.92 20.37 -14.13
N ARG A 127 -15.00 19.70 -14.55
CA ARG A 127 -15.03 18.24 -14.75
C ARG A 127 -14.23 17.86 -15.98
N LEU A 128 -13.24 16.99 -15.81
CA LEU A 128 -12.41 16.47 -16.88
C LEU A 128 -12.86 15.04 -17.22
N PRO A 129 -13.62 14.82 -18.30
CA PRO A 129 -14.17 13.50 -18.64
C PRO A 129 -13.06 12.46 -18.89
N ASN A 130 -11.88 12.89 -19.31
CA ASN A 130 -10.72 12.00 -19.52
C ASN A 130 -10.08 11.51 -18.21
N LEU A 131 -10.35 12.17 -17.07
CA LEU A 131 -9.92 11.72 -15.75
C LEU A 131 -10.99 10.86 -15.06
N ASP A 132 -12.11 10.61 -15.74
CA ASP A 132 -13.14 9.70 -15.30
C ASP A 132 -12.75 8.27 -15.73
N PRO A 133 -12.52 7.32 -14.80
CA PRO A 133 -12.29 5.93 -15.16
C PRO A 133 -13.49 5.40 -15.94
N TYR A 134 -13.27 5.01 -17.20
CA TYR A 134 -14.34 4.55 -18.10
C TYR A 134 -15.17 3.39 -17.52
N GLY A 135 -14.57 2.60 -16.62
CA GLY A 135 -15.26 1.54 -15.89
C GLY A 135 -16.51 2.00 -15.12
N ARG A 136 -16.63 3.29 -14.76
CA ARG A 136 -17.84 3.83 -14.11
C ARG A 136 -19.05 3.94 -15.04
N HIS A 137 -18.84 3.89 -16.35
CA HIS A 137 -19.88 3.98 -17.37
C HIS A 137 -20.25 2.61 -17.97
N LEU A 138 -19.49 1.55 -17.64
CA LEU A 138 -19.76 0.20 -18.12
C LEU A 138 -20.97 -0.40 -17.40
N SER A 139 -21.80 -1.12 -18.15
CA SER A 139 -22.84 -1.97 -17.58
C SER A 139 -22.21 -3.16 -16.82
N PHE A 140 -22.98 -3.79 -15.93
CA PHE A 140 -22.52 -4.98 -15.19
C PHE A 140 -22.05 -6.10 -16.14
N ILE A 141 -22.71 -6.25 -17.30
CA ILE A 141 -22.37 -7.28 -18.30
C ILE A 141 -21.01 -6.98 -18.94
N GLU A 142 -20.78 -5.74 -19.37
CA GLU A 142 -19.52 -5.32 -20.01
C GLU A 142 -18.36 -5.30 -19.01
N TYR A 143 -18.61 -4.85 -17.78
CA TYR A 143 -17.59 -4.80 -16.73
C TYR A 143 -17.00 -6.19 -16.42
N TYR A 144 -17.84 -7.23 -16.43
CA TYR A 144 -17.43 -8.61 -16.21
C TYR A 144 -17.21 -9.42 -17.50
N LEU A 145 -17.36 -8.82 -18.69
CA LEU A 145 -17.18 -9.46 -19.99
C LEU A 145 -18.00 -10.77 -20.14
N ILE A 146 -19.22 -10.77 -19.62
CA ILE A 146 -20.07 -11.97 -19.55
C ILE A 146 -20.44 -12.47 -20.95
N ASP A 147 -20.66 -11.55 -21.89
CA ASP A 147 -20.92 -11.82 -23.30
C ASP A 147 -19.77 -12.60 -23.96
N ILE A 148 -18.52 -12.17 -23.75
CA ILE A 148 -17.33 -12.85 -24.26
C ILE A 148 -17.19 -14.24 -23.63
N PHE A 149 -17.42 -14.34 -22.32
CA PHE A 149 -17.34 -15.61 -21.61
C PHE A 149 -18.34 -16.65 -22.15
N LEU A 150 -19.57 -16.23 -22.44
CA LEU A 150 -20.60 -17.10 -23.01
C LEU A 150 -20.24 -17.61 -24.41
N VAL A 151 -19.67 -16.75 -25.27
CA VAL A 151 -19.21 -17.14 -26.61
C VAL A 151 -18.09 -18.18 -26.51
N VAL A 152 -17.08 -17.94 -25.66
CA VAL A 152 -15.98 -18.88 -25.44
C VAL A 152 -16.49 -20.22 -24.92
N LEU A 153 -17.39 -20.20 -23.93
CA LEU A 153 -18.00 -21.41 -23.39
C LEU A 153 -18.79 -22.19 -24.46
N GLY A 154 -19.54 -21.48 -25.30
CA GLY A 154 -20.28 -22.08 -26.43
C GLY A 154 -19.37 -22.78 -27.43
N VAL A 155 -18.23 -22.16 -27.79
CA VAL A 155 -17.24 -22.79 -28.68
C VAL A 155 -16.65 -24.05 -28.05
N ILE A 156 -16.32 -24.02 -26.76
CA ILE A 156 -15.79 -25.19 -26.04
C ILE A 156 -16.80 -26.34 -26.05
N ILE A 157 -18.07 -26.06 -25.75
CA ILE A 157 -19.15 -27.06 -25.77
C ILE A 157 -19.34 -27.63 -27.18
N PHE A 158 -19.31 -26.78 -28.21
CA PHE A 158 -19.44 -27.20 -29.59
C PHE A 158 -18.31 -28.12 -30.03
N VAL A 159 -17.05 -27.76 -29.74
CA VAL A 159 -15.89 -28.63 -30.03
C VAL A 159 -16.00 -29.94 -29.28
N ALA A 160 -16.33 -29.91 -27.99
CA ALA A 160 -16.53 -31.12 -27.19
C ALA A 160 -17.64 -32.02 -27.77
N PHE A 161 -18.73 -31.44 -28.25
CA PHE A 161 -19.83 -32.15 -28.90
C PHE A 161 -19.39 -32.80 -30.22
N VAL A 162 -18.64 -32.09 -31.06
CA VAL A 162 -18.09 -32.63 -32.31
C VAL A 162 -17.14 -33.79 -32.03
N VAL A 163 -16.22 -33.63 -31.07
CA VAL A 163 -15.29 -34.70 -30.67
C VAL A 163 -16.07 -35.91 -30.16
N TYR A 164 -17.07 -35.70 -29.30
CA TYR A 164 -17.92 -36.78 -28.79
C TYR A 164 -18.61 -37.55 -29.93
N LYS A 165 -19.13 -36.85 -30.93
CA LYS A 165 -19.76 -37.44 -32.12
C LYS A 165 -18.81 -38.15 -33.08
N ILE A 166 -17.53 -37.81 -33.07
CA ILE A 166 -16.51 -38.49 -33.89
C ILE A 166 -16.00 -39.75 -33.17
N VAL A 167 -15.87 -39.71 -31.84
CA VAL A 167 -15.34 -40.81 -31.04
C VAL A 167 -16.41 -41.89 -30.75
N ARG A 168 -17.69 -41.52 -30.71
CA ARG A 168 -18.83 -42.41 -30.48
C ARG A 168 -19.72 -42.53 -31.71
#